data_AF-A0A2D6G6U5-F1
#
_entry.id   AF-A0A2D6G6U5-F1
#
_cell.length_a   1.000
_cell.length_b   1.000
_cell.length_c   1.000
_cell.angle_alpha   90.00
_cell.angle_beta   90.00
_cell.angle_gamma   90.00
#
_symmetry.space_group_name_H-M   'P 1'
#
loop_
_entity.id
_entity.type
_entity.pdbx_description
1 polymer ?
#
loop_
_entity_poly.entity_id
_entity_poly.type
_entity_poly.pdbx_seq_one_letter_code
_entity_poly.pdbx_strand_id
1 'polypeptide(L)'
;MVNSILKLFNDPVEILSEPHPTFPLAGEIGIPEAFEGDEPNWDMLRVLWGDSIYINGNTPLEWKEVVATIPNLDEILANSQDKAPITFPIYKTDSFTIQAQRKGKFSNRDYLETGIHGFVKIDNKLLIGVRGGSESIGELIAVPSGAVLYGGGSDIISDAVYHEAMEEAGICKNSIRDLNLIGIFRQDTSTPSNMFVYTLQLEDGTEILENHTRIMELYNRTKSEFRGTPIETEFAAREALKVEAKLNGDPRYLVDAWENEKLELISNEPDAICGRVREVVNAFRLKHSMYGSLFTYFMNEFGQKYAEGLMDLPTFRDNLVIPE
;
A
#
# COMPACT_ATOMS: atom_id res chain seq x y z
N MET A 1 -9.23 -8.34 15.43
CA MET A 1 -8.35 -7.92 14.33
C MET A 1 -8.60 -6.44 14.19
N VAL A 2 -7.61 -5.61 14.43
CA VAL A 2 -7.85 -4.18 14.69
C VAL A 2 -6.75 -3.34 14.05
N ASN A 3 -7.12 -2.17 13.55
CA ASN A 3 -6.17 -1.13 13.20
C ASN A 3 -5.96 -0.22 14.41
N SER A 4 -4.73 -0.04 14.84
CA SER A 4 -4.37 0.80 15.98
C SER A 4 -3.70 2.07 15.47
N ILE A 5 -4.34 3.24 15.63
CA ILE A 5 -3.72 4.51 15.27
C ILE A 5 -2.52 4.73 16.19
N LEU A 6 -1.33 4.97 15.64
CA LEU A 6 -0.10 5.16 16.42
C LEU A 6 0.25 6.65 16.56
N LYS A 7 0.07 7.42 15.49
CA LYS A 7 0.41 8.85 15.44
C LYS A 7 -0.47 9.55 14.39
N LEU A 8 -0.94 10.75 14.72
CA LEU A 8 -1.60 11.66 13.79
C LEU A 8 -0.74 12.93 13.64
N PHE A 9 -0.74 13.50 12.45
CA PHE A 9 -0.01 14.73 12.14
C PHE A 9 -0.98 15.78 11.60
N ASN A 10 -0.98 16.96 12.22
CA ASN A 10 -1.79 18.10 11.79
C ASN A 10 -1.00 19.10 10.94
N ASP A 11 0.33 19.07 11.06
CA ASP A 11 1.26 19.91 10.31
C ASP A 11 2.14 19.03 9.42
N PRO A 12 2.71 19.56 8.31
CA PRO A 12 3.66 18.84 7.49
C PRO A 12 4.84 18.34 8.33
N VAL A 13 5.15 17.05 8.21
CA VAL A 13 6.27 16.40 8.90
C VAL A 13 7.29 15.93 7.89
N GLU A 14 8.54 16.31 8.11
CA GLU A 14 9.68 15.72 7.43
C GLU A 14 9.99 14.37 8.07
N ILE A 15 10.09 13.33 7.24
CA ILE A 15 10.55 12.01 7.65
C ILE A 15 11.87 11.70 6.97
N LEU A 16 12.73 10.98 7.68
CA LEU A 16 14.01 10.50 7.17
C LEU A 16 14.09 8.99 7.34
N SER A 17 14.70 8.33 6.38
CA SER A 17 15.00 6.90 6.38
C SER A 17 16.49 6.70 6.66
N GLU A 18 16.81 5.87 7.65
CA GLU A 18 18.16 5.38 7.92
C GLU A 18 18.23 3.90 7.48
N PRO A 19 18.65 3.61 6.24
CA PRO A 19 18.64 2.25 5.73
C PRO A 19 19.75 1.40 6.36
N HIS A 20 19.36 0.27 6.94
CA HIS A 20 20.23 -0.75 7.50
C HIS A 20 20.43 -1.90 6.50
N PRO A 21 21.68 -2.32 6.22
CA PRO A 21 21.97 -3.28 5.16
C PRO A 21 21.53 -4.73 5.47
N THR A 22 21.06 -5.00 6.68
CA THR A 22 20.83 -6.35 7.19
C THR A 22 19.38 -6.79 7.08
N PHE A 23 19.18 -8.09 6.88
CA PHE A 23 17.94 -8.79 7.22
C PHE A 23 17.99 -9.17 8.72
N PRO A 24 17.31 -8.44 9.63
CA PRO A 24 17.37 -8.74 11.06
C PRO A 24 16.83 -10.16 11.37
N LEU A 25 15.90 -10.64 10.53
CA LEU A 25 15.33 -11.97 10.62
C LEU A 25 16.31 -13.11 10.28
N ALA A 26 17.43 -12.84 9.60
CA ALA A 26 18.41 -13.87 9.24
C ALA A 26 19.00 -14.59 10.47
N GLY A 27 19.24 -13.84 11.54
CA GLY A 27 19.74 -14.38 12.81
C GLY A 27 18.66 -15.08 13.64
N GLU A 28 17.43 -14.55 13.62
CA GLU A 28 16.31 -15.05 14.45
C GLU A 28 15.66 -16.31 13.90
N ILE A 29 15.50 -16.40 12.58
CA ILE A 29 14.95 -17.58 11.91
C ILE A 29 15.96 -18.75 11.96
N GLY A 30 17.22 -18.46 12.28
CA GLY A 30 18.26 -19.48 12.43
C GLY A 30 18.70 -20.10 11.12
N ILE A 31 18.51 -19.39 9.99
CA ILE A 31 18.94 -19.82 8.66
C ILE A 31 19.66 -18.65 7.98
N PRO A 32 20.91 -18.36 8.38
CA PRO A 32 21.72 -17.32 7.75
C PRO A 32 21.86 -17.54 6.24
N GLU A 33 21.81 -18.79 5.77
CA GLU A 33 21.92 -19.16 4.35
C GLU A 33 20.70 -18.73 3.52
N ALA A 34 19.58 -18.37 4.17
CA ALA A 34 18.42 -17.80 3.49
C ALA A 34 18.65 -16.33 3.08
N PHE A 35 19.73 -15.71 3.55
CA PHE A 35 20.03 -14.30 3.33
C PHE A 35 21.53 -14.13 3.03
N GLU A 36 21.90 -14.15 1.75
CA GLU A 36 23.29 -14.05 1.31
C GLU A 36 23.64 -12.58 1.00
N GLY A 37 24.27 -11.91 1.97
CA GLY A 37 24.66 -10.51 1.84
C GLY A 37 23.44 -9.59 1.78
N ASP A 38 23.20 -8.97 0.62
CA ASP A 38 22.13 -8.00 0.43
C ASP A 38 20.83 -8.57 -0.13
N GLU A 39 20.82 -9.85 -0.50
CA GLU A 39 19.73 -10.50 -1.25
C GLU A 39 19.18 -11.74 -0.52
N PRO A 40 17.86 -11.97 -0.57
CA PRO A 40 17.25 -13.18 -0.06
C PRO A 40 17.47 -14.36 -1.02
N ASN A 41 17.80 -15.53 -0.46
CA ASN A 41 17.80 -16.78 -1.19
C ASN A 41 16.36 -17.31 -1.29
N TRP A 42 15.66 -16.93 -2.36
CA TRP A 42 14.26 -17.27 -2.60
C TRP A 42 13.97 -18.77 -2.58
N ASP A 43 14.91 -19.60 -3.04
CA ASP A 43 14.73 -21.06 -3.05
C ASP A 43 14.84 -21.62 -1.62
N MET A 44 15.75 -21.11 -0.79
CA MET A 44 15.86 -21.50 0.61
C MET A 44 14.65 -21.04 1.42
N LEU A 45 14.22 -19.79 1.24
CA LEU A 45 12.98 -19.28 1.82
C LEU A 45 11.78 -20.11 1.37
N ARG A 46 11.78 -20.60 0.12
CA ARG A 46 10.74 -21.50 -0.37
C ARG A 46 10.69 -22.80 0.42
N VAL A 47 11.84 -23.44 0.59
CA VAL A 47 11.96 -24.69 1.34
C VAL A 47 11.51 -24.50 2.79
N LEU A 48 11.88 -23.37 3.40
CA LEU A 48 11.54 -23.04 4.78
C LEU A 48 10.03 -22.90 5.00
N TRP A 49 9.37 -22.08 4.16
CA TRP A 49 7.96 -21.74 4.39
C TRP A 49 6.99 -22.68 3.66
N GLY A 50 7.44 -23.37 2.61
CA GLY A 50 6.67 -24.30 1.78
C GLY A 50 5.69 -23.64 0.79
N ASP A 51 5.27 -24.37 -0.24
CA ASP A 51 4.49 -23.88 -1.41
C ASP A 51 3.14 -23.22 -1.11
N SER A 52 2.60 -23.38 0.09
CA SER A 52 1.25 -22.93 0.43
C SER A 52 1.15 -21.46 0.84
N ILE A 53 2.25 -20.71 0.86
CA ILE A 53 2.23 -19.28 1.25
C ILE A 53 2.21 -18.32 0.06
N TYR A 54 2.53 -18.80 -1.15
CA TYR A 54 2.84 -17.94 -2.30
C TYR A 54 1.62 -17.45 -3.08
N ILE A 55 1.59 -16.14 -3.33
CA ILE A 55 0.78 -15.57 -4.41
C ILE A 55 1.44 -15.97 -5.74
N ASN A 56 0.71 -16.69 -6.59
CA ASN A 56 1.18 -17.21 -7.88
C ASN A 56 2.48 -18.05 -7.79
N GLY A 57 2.56 -18.96 -6.81
CA GLY A 57 3.74 -19.75 -6.53
C GLY A 57 4.31 -20.52 -7.74
N ASN A 58 5.63 -20.50 -7.90
CA ASN A 58 6.35 -21.15 -9.01
C ASN A 58 5.97 -20.63 -10.42
N THR A 59 5.57 -19.37 -10.52
CA THR A 59 5.26 -18.71 -11.80
C THR A 59 6.12 -17.47 -12.01
N PRO A 60 6.22 -16.93 -13.24
CA PRO A 60 6.85 -15.64 -13.49
C PRO A 60 6.19 -14.43 -12.79
N LEU A 61 5.01 -14.62 -12.18
CA LEU A 61 4.22 -13.60 -11.48
C LEU A 61 4.29 -13.75 -9.95
N GLU A 62 5.18 -14.59 -9.46
CA GLU A 62 5.40 -14.74 -8.03
C GLU A 62 5.99 -13.45 -7.45
N TRP A 63 5.36 -12.93 -6.41
CA TRP A 63 5.81 -11.73 -5.73
C TRP A 63 7.13 -12.02 -5.01
N LYS A 64 8.24 -11.46 -5.52
CA LYS A 64 9.61 -11.63 -5.02
C LYS A 64 10.28 -10.29 -4.85
N GLU A 65 10.01 -9.65 -3.72
CA GLU A 65 10.50 -8.32 -3.42
C GLU A 65 11.14 -8.25 -2.03
N VAL A 66 12.17 -7.43 -1.94
CA VAL A 66 12.75 -6.99 -0.67
C VAL A 66 11.99 -5.75 -0.24
N VAL A 67 11.30 -5.84 0.89
CA VAL A 67 10.44 -4.78 1.41
C VAL A 67 11.03 -4.20 2.70
N ALA A 68 10.60 -2.99 3.04
CA ALA A 68 11.04 -2.27 4.20
C ALA A 68 10.27 -2.70 5.46
N THR A 69 10.99 -2.84 6.57
CA THR A 69 10.41 -3.02 7.90
C THR A 69 11.02 -2.04 8.90
N ILE A 70 10.22 -1.65 9.89
CA ILE A 70 10.60 -0.70 10.94
C ILE A 70 10.34 -1.38 12.29
N PRO A 71 11.33 -2.06 12.87
CA PRO A 71 11.20 -2.64 14.20
C PRO A 71 11.05 -1.52 15.24
N ASN A 72 10.34 -1.81 16.33
CA ASN A 72 10.12 -0.88 17.44
C ASN A 72 9.48 0.46 17.03
N LEU A 73 8.62 0.46 16.00
CA LEU A 73 7.95 1.67 15.51
C LEU A 73 7.25 2.46 16.63
N ASP A 74 6.60 1.80 17.58
CA ASP A 74 5.92 2.47 18.70
C ASP A 74 6.88 3.28 19.57
N GLU A 75 8.07 2.73 19.84
CA GLU A 75 9.09 3.39 20.65
C GLU A 75 9.69 4.59 19.91
N ILE A 76 9.91 4.46 18.60
CA ILE A 76 10.38 5.56 17.74
C ILE A 76 9.37 6.71 17.79
N LEU A 77 8.08 6.40 17.64
CA LEU A 77 7.01 7.40 17.65
C LEU A 77 6.78 8.03 19.03
N ALA A 78 6.90 7.26 20.11
CA ALA A 78 6.81 7.77 21.47
C ALA A 78 7.95 8.75 21.80
N ASN A 79 9.16 8.46 21.30
CA ASN A 79 10.34 9.30 21.54
C ASN A 79 10.42 10.53 20.62
N SER A 80 9.68 10.55 19.52
CA SER A 80 9.78 11.62 18.52
C SER A 80 9.13 12.94 18.94
N GLN A 81 8.33 13.01 20.02
CA GLN A 81 7.74 14.23 20.64
C GLN A 81 7.62 15.47 19.72
N ASP A 82 6.98 15.30 18.56
CA ASP A 82 6.71 16.34 17.55
C ASP A 82 7.95 17.05 16.97
N LYS A 83 9.15 16.47 17.15
CA LYS A 83 10.39 16.93 16.55
C LYS A 83 10.54 16.34 15.15
N ALA A 84 10.26 17.16 14.15
CA ALA A 84 10.72 16.91 12.79
C ALA A 84 12.23 17.25 12.67
N PRO A 85 13.00 16.51 11.85
CA PRO A 85 12.58 15.32 11.13
C PRO A 85 12.42 14.09 12.04
N ILE A 86 11.46 13.21 11.73
CA ILE A 86 11.35 11.89 12.36
C ILE A 86 12.20 10.90 11.56
N THR A 87 13.26 10.38 12.18
CA THR A 87 14.12 9.37 11.55
C THR A 87 13.63 7.97 11.87
N PHE A 88 13.42 7.17 10.82
CA PHE A 88 13.05 5.76 10.92
C PHE A 88 14.25 4.88 10.50
N PRO A 89 14.73 3.99 11.38
CA PRO A 89 15.67 2.95 11.00
C PRO A 89 14.93 1.92 10.14
N ILE A 90 15.33 1.81 8.88
CA ILE A 90 14.69 0.91 7.91
C ILE A 90 15.53 -0.35 7.74
N TYR A 91 14.93 -1.51 7.96
CA TYR A 91 15.57 -2.81 7.77
C TYR A 91 14.97 -3.56 6.57
N LYS A 92 15.71 -4.53 6.07
CA LYS A 92 15.24 -5.44 5.02
C LYS A 92 14.33 -6.52 5.60
N THR A 93 13.24 -6.80 4.92
CA THR A 93 12.52 -8.07 5.01
C THR A 93 12.13 -8.51 3.60
N ASP A 94 11.45 -9.63 3.45
CA ASP A 94 11.13 -10.19 2.15
C ASP A 94 9.67 -10.60 2.05
N SER A 95 9.13 -10.50 0.83
CA SER A 95 7.76 -10.87 0.49
C SER A 95 7.35 -12.29 0.92
N PHE A 96 8.26 -13.28 0.98
CA PHE A 96 7.92 -14.65 1.39
C PHE A 96 7.74 -14.73 2.91
N THR A 97 8.59 -14.07 3.67
CA THR A 97 8.46 -13.97 5.12
C THR A 97 7.22 -13.17 5.50
N ILE A 98 6.90 -12.08 4.79
CA ILE A 98 5.63 -11.36 4.96
C ILE A 98 4.44 -12.30 4.70
N GLN A 99 4.43 -13.05 3.61
CA GLN A 99 3.37 -14.03 3.35
C GLN A 99 3.29 -15.11 4.43
N ALA A 100 4.43 -15.59 4.96
CA ALA A 100 4.48 -16.54 6.06
C ALA A 100 3.82 -15.96 7.32
N GLN A 101 4.02 -14.68 7.63
CA GLN A 101 3.32 -13.97 8.72
C GLN A 101 1.82 -13.90 8.46
N ARG A 102 1.41 -13.50 7.24
CA ARG A 102 0.00 -13.40 6.84
C ARG A 102 -0.76 -14.72 6.96
N LYS A 103 -0.08 -15.84 6.66
CA LYS A 103 -0.63 -17.21 6.77
C LYS A 103 -0.43 -17.85 8.14
N GLY A 104 0.16 -17.14 9.10
CA GLY A 104 0.40 -17.64 10.47
C GLY A 104 1.46 -18.73 10.57
N LYS A 105 2.32 -18.89 9.56
CA LYS A 105 3.48 -19.80 9.60
C LYS A 105 4.67 -19.20 10.34
N PHE A 106 4.76 -17.87 10.37
CA PHE A 106 5.76 -17.13 11.13
C PHE A 106 5.05 -16.20 12.11
N SER A 107 5.30 -16.37 13.40
CA SER A 107 4.58 -15.64 14.45
C SER A 107 5.27 -14.37 14.91
N ASN A 108 6.55 -14.15 14.55
CA ASN A 108 7.23 -12.91 14.91
C ASN A 108 6.58 -11.74 14.14
N ARG A 109 6.12 -10.74 14.89
CA ARG A 109 5.48 -9.51 14.40
C ARG A 109 6.31 -8.25 14.67
N ASP A 110 7.55 -8.38 15.12
CA ASP A 110 8.46 -7.25 15.35
C ASP A 110 8.95 -6.65 14.03
N TYR A 111 8.86 -7.43 12.94
CA TYR A 111 9.30 -7.07 11.59
C TYR A 111 8.13 -7.13 10.61
N LEU A 112 7.17 -6.22 10.76
CA LEU A 112 6.04 -6.11 9.84
C LEU A 112 6.43 -5.36 8.56
N GLU A 113 5.76 -5.70 7.46
CA GLU A 113 5.79 -4.91 6.24
C GLU A 113 5.42 -3.45 6.53
N THR A 114 6.17 -2.53 5.93
CA THR A 114 5.79 -1.12 5.86
C THR A 114 5.02 -0.88 4.58
N GLY A 115 3.81 -0.34 4.68
CA GLY A 115 2.96 0.01 3.54
C GLY A 115 2.53 1.46 3.56
N ILE A 116 2.05 1.94 2.42
CA ILE A 116 1.52 3.30 2.25
C ILE A 116 0.06 3.26 1.80
N HIS A 117 -0.67 4.31 2.18
CA HIS A 117 -1.93 4.69 1.58
C HIS A 117 -1.92 6.19 1.27
N GLY A 118 -2.26 6.57 0.05
CA GLY A 118 -2.36 7.95 -0.39
C GLY A 118 -3.80 8.33 -0.71
N PHE A 119 -4.24 9.49 -0.21
CA PHE A 119 -5.51 10.11 -0.57
C PHE A 119 -5.24 11.27 -1.53
N VAL A 120 -5.45 11.02 -2.83
CA VAL A 120 -5.25 12.01 -3.89
C VAL A 120 -6.47 12.92 -4.01
N LYS A 121 -6.24 14.22 -3.79
CA LYS A 121 -7.21 15.30 -3.92
C LYS A 121 -7.00 16.05 -5.22
N ILE A 122 -8.09 16.26 -5.95
CA ILE A 122 -8.15 17.06 -7.19
C ILE A 122 -9.34 18.01 -7.04
N ASP A 123 -9.08 19.31 -6.88
CA ASP A 123 -10.09 20.28 -6.45
C ASP A 123 -10.87 19.80 -5.20
N ASN A 124 -12.20 19.73 -5.28
CA ASN A 124 -13.07 19.19 -4.23
C ASN A 124 -13.45 17.72 -4.48
N LYS A 125 -12.55 16.94 -5.10
CA LYS A 125 -12.75 15.52 -5.36
C LYS A 125 -11.62 14.69 -4.78
N LEU A 126 -11.97 13.45 -4.43
CA LEU A 126 -11.06 12.42 -3.91
C LEU A 126 -11.00 11.28 -4.92
N LEU A 127 -9.80 10.87 -5.28
CA LEU A 127 -9.56 9.65 -6.07
C LEU A 127 -9.64 8.43 -5.16
N ILE A 128 -10.42 7.45 -5.57
CA ILE A 128 -10.52 6.15 -4.90
C ILE A 128 -10.37 5.02 -5.93
N GLY A 129 -9.78 3.92 -5.49
CA GLY A 129 -9.66 2.70 -6.28
C GLY A 129 -10.71 1.68 -5.88
N VAL A 130 -11.17 0.89 -6.84
CA VAL A 130 -11.80 -0.40 -6.56
C VAL A 130 -10.82 -1.47 -6.98
N ARG A 131 -10.43 -2.34 -6.04
CA ARG A 131 -9.39 -3.35 -6.27
C ARG A 131 -9.77 -4.32 -7.36
N GLY A 132 -8.87 -4.48 -8.30
CA GLY A 132 -8.82 -5.59 -9.24
C GLY A 132 -7.86 -6.67 -8.73
N GLY A 133 -7.09 -7.24 -9.65
CA GLY A 133 -6.06 -8.21 -9.33
C GLY A 133 -6.56 -9.56 -8.80
N SER A 134 -5.76 -10.20 -7.93
CA SER A 134 -5.99 -11.55 -7.42
C SER A 134 -6.46 -11.59 -5.96
N GLU A 135 -6.32 -10.50 -5.22
CA GLU A 135 -6.68 -10.40 -3.80
C GLU A 135 -7.62 -9.23 -3.54
N SER A 136 -8.63 -9.44 -2.68
CA SER A 136 -9.57 -8.39 -2.26
C SER A 136 -10.32 -7.72 -3.42
N ILE A 137 -10.66 -8.49 -4.47
CA ILE A 137 -11.29 -7.98 -5.70
C ILE A 137 -12.65 -7.35 -5.37
N GLY A 138 -12.89 -6.16 -5.94
CA GLY A 138 -14.10 -5.38 -5.76
C GLY A 138 -14.12 -4.57 -4.46
N GLU A 139 -13.06 -4.63 -3.64
CA GLU A 139 -12.95 -3.85 -2.42
C GLU A 139 -12.44 -2.42 -2.69
N LEU A 140 -12.97 -1.43 -1.97
CA LEU A 140 -12.54 -0.04 -2.07
C LEU A 140 -11.19 0.15 -1.37
N ILE A 141 -10.29 0.92 -2.00
CA ILE A 141 -8.94 1.24 -1.50
C ILE A 141 -8.55 2.70 -1.81
N ALA A 142 -7.65 3.26 -1.01
CA ALA A 142 -6.96 4.51 -1.30
C ALA A 142 -5.97 4.29 -2.46
N VAL A 143 -5.73 5.32 -3.26
CA VAL A 143 -4.79 5.28 -4.40
C VAL A 143 -3.90 6.53 -4.33
N PRO A 144 -2.56 6.38 -4.22
CA PRO A 144 -1.82 5.12 -4.28
C PRO A 144 -1.94 4.20 -3.05
N SER A 145 -1.65 2.91 -3.20
CA SER A 145 -1.54 1.97 -2.09
C SER A 145 -0.57 0.81 -2.40
N GLY A 146 0.52 0.69 -1.64
CA GLY A 146 1.45 -0.42 -1.86
C GLY A 146 2.42 -0.66 -0.70
N ALA A 147 3.32 -1.61 -0.91
CA ALA A 147 4.40 -1.90 0.02
C ALA A 147 5.56 -0.95 -0.21
N VAL A 148 6.24 -0.54 0.85
CA VAL A 148 7.49 0.22 0.73
C VAL A 148 8.60 -0.76 0.37
N LEU A 149 9.11 -0.69 -0.86
CA LEU A 149 10.26 -1.47 -1.26
C LEU A 149 11.52 -0.99 -0.53
N TYR A 150 12.38 -1.92 -0.14
CA TYR A 150 13.66 -1.54 0.43
C TYR A 150 14.55 -0.93 -0.66
N GLY A 151 15.12 0.23 -0.39
CA GLY A 151 15.96 0.94 -1.34
C GLY A 151 16.99 1.86 -0.67
N GLY A 152 17.89 2.42 -1.47
CA GLY A 152 18.79 3.48 -1.03
C GLY A 152 18.11 4.85 -1.20
N GLY A 153 18.15 5.69 -0.17
CA GLY A 153 17.54 7.01 -0.21
C GLY A 153 17.36 7.59 1.19
N SER A 154 17.17 8.90 1.28
CA SER A 154 16.92 9.58 2.56
C SER A 154 15.45 9.57 2.98
N ASP A 155 14.50 9.28 2.08
CA ASP A 155 13.07 9.16 2.40
C ASP A 155 12.40 8.13 1.47
N ILE A 156 12.62 6.85 1.75
CA ILE A 156 12.12 5.78 0.89
C ILE A 156 10.59 5.57 1.03
N ILE A 157 10.00 6.01 2.14
CA ILE A 157 8.57 5.84 2.41
C ILE A 157 7.77 6.81 1.54
N SER A 158 8.18 8.08 1.49
CA SER A 158 7.55 9.05 0.59
C SER A 158 7.83 8.73 -0.89
N ASP A 159 9.02 8.21 -1.22
CA ASP A 159 9.32 7.77 -2.58
C ASP A 159 8.42 6.61 -3.04
N ALA A 160 8.04 5.69 -2.14
CA ALA A 160 7.06 4.65 -2.45
C ALA A 160 5.70 5.25 -2.84
N VAL A 161 5.26 6.33 -2.19
CA VAL A 161 4.00 7.01 -2.57
C VAL A 161 4.06 7.51 -4.02
N TYR A 162 5.18 8.11 -4.43
CA TYR A 162 5.37 8.59 -5.80
C TYR A 162 5.44 7.46 -6.83
N HIS A 163 6.07 6.34 -6.48
CA HIS A 163 6.15 5.16 -7.35
C HIS A 163 4.77 4.56 -7.57
N GLU A 164 4.07 4.24 -6.50
CA GLU A 164 2.73 3.64 -6.57
C GLU A 164 1.73 4.59 -7.26
N ALA A 165 1.85 5.91 -7.05
CA ALA A 165 0.96 6.88 -7.73
C ALA A 165 1.14 6.87 -9.25
N MET A 166 2.38 6.67 -9.72
CA MET A 166 2.69 6.52 -11.14
C MET A 166 2.20 5.18 -11.70
N GLU A 167 2.44 4.10 -10.96
CA GLU A 167 2.18 2.73 -11.43
C GLU A 167 0.68 2.38 -11.40
N GLU A 168 -0.07 2.88 -10.42
CA GLU A 168 -1.51 2.60 -10.27
C GLU A 168 -2.40 3.62 -11.00
N ALA A 169 -1.99 4.89 -11.03
CA ALA A 169 -2.85 6.00 -11.49
C ALA A 169 -2.19 6.96 -12.50
N GLY A 170 -0.93 6.72 -12.89
CA GLY A 170 -0.23 7.57 -13.87
C GLY A 170 0.07 8.97 -13.35
N ILE A 171 0.11 9.16 -12.03
CA ILE A 171 0.33 10.47 -11.40
C ILE A 171 1.83 10.72 -11.28
N CYS A 172 2.33 11.69 -12.05
CA CYS A 172 3.73 12.08 -12.03
C CYS A 172 4.09 12.83 -10.73
N LYS A 173 5.31 12.58 -10.20
CA LYS A 173 5.87 13.30 -9.03
C LYS A 173 5.78 14.83 -9.18
N ASN A 174 6.06 15.36 -10.38
CA ASN A 174 6.04 16.79 -10.65
C ASN A 174 4.61 17.39 -10.73
N SER A 175 3.58 16.56 -10.84
CA SER A 175 2.18 17.00 -10.84
C SER A 175 1.59 17.11 -9.42
N ILE A 176 2.30 16.58 -8.43
CA ILE A 176 1.89 16.62 -7.01
C ILE A 176 2.42 17.92 -6.41
N ARG A 177 1.48 18.81 -6.06
CA ARG A 177 1.78 20.10 -5.44
C ARG A 177 2.23 19.93 -4.00
N ASP A 178 1.48 19.12 -3.25
CA ASP A 178 1.70 18.87 -1.83
C ASP A 178 1.62 17.36 -1.56
N LEU A 179 2.59 16.81 -0.83
CA LEU A 179 2.59 15.46 -0.26
C LEU A 179 2.77 15.58 1.25
N ASN A 180 1.79 15.15 2.04
CA ASN A 180 1.84 15.25 3.49
C ASN A 180 1.56 13.89 4.14
N LEU A 181 2.46 13.44 5.02
CA LEU A 181 2.18 12.34 5.93
C LEU A 181 1.20 12.83 7.01
N ILE A 182 0.02 12.22 7.10
CA ILE A 182 -1.05 12.65 8.00
C ILE A 182 -1.26 11.70 9.19
N GLY A 183 -0.72 10.49 9.12
CA GLY A 183 -0.71 9.60 10.26
C GLY A 183 -0.10 8.24 9.96
N ILE A 184 0.10 7.48 11.03
CA ILE A 184 0.66 6.13 11.02
C ILE A 184 -0.24 5.26 11.88
N PHE A 185 -0.57 4.07 11.39
CA PHE A 185 -1.30 3.07 12.15
C PHE A 185 -0.70 1.68 11.97
N ARG A 186 -0.91 0.81 12.96
CA ARG A 186 -0.60 -0.62 12.85
C ARG A 186 -1.84 -1.39 12.50
N GLN A 187 -1.74 -2.28 11.52
CA GLN A 187 -2.77 -3.23 11.19
C GLN A 187 -2.46 -4.58 11.85
N ASP A 188 -3.29 -5.01 12.79
CA ASP A 188 -3.17 -6.32 13.47
C ASP A 188 -4.26 -7.28 13.00
N THR A 189 -4.12 -7.73 11.75
CA THR A 189 -5.11 -8.57 11.06
C THR A 189 -4.45 -9.82 10.47
N SER A 190 -5.13 -10.51 9.55
CA SER A 190 -4.53 -11.55 8.71
C SER A 190 -3.47 -11.00 7.74
N THR A 191 -3.42 -9.68 7.54
CA THR A 191 -2.35 -9.01 6.79
C THR A 191 -1.68 -7.96 7.65
N PRO A 192 -0.83 -8.37 8.61
CA PRO A 192 -0.25 -7.44 9.57
C PRO A 192 0.79 -6.54 8.91
N SER A 193 0.69 -5.24 9.14
CA SER A 193 1.54 -4.21 8.53
C SER A 193 1.60 -2.94 9.35
N ASN A 194 2.65 -2.15 9.17
CA ASN A 194 2.71 -0.76 9.61
C ASN A 194 2.34 0.13 8.41
N MET A 195 1.31 0.95 8.54
CA MET A 195 0.75 1.72 7.43
C MET A 195 0.97 3.22 7.65
N PHE A 196 1.57 3.85 6.64
CA PHE A 196 1.79 5.30 6.58
C PHE A 196 0.74 5.92 5.66
N VAL A 197 0.00 6.91 6.16
CA VAL A 197 -1.14 7.50 5.45
C VAL A 197 -0.77 8.90 5.00
N TYR A 198 -0.90 9.15 3.71
CA TYR A 198 -0.56 10.41 3.06
C TYR A 198 -1.78 11.08 2.43
N THR A 199 -1.71 12.40 2.32
CA THR A 199 -2.53 13.16 1.38
C THR A 199 -1.67 13.69 0.25
N LEU A 200 -2.23 13.67 -0.96
CA LEU A 200 -1.61 14.21 -2.16
C LEU A 200 -2.54 15.26 -2.73
N GLN A 201 -2.02 16.43 -3.08
CA GLN A 201 -2.80 17.45 -3.80
C GLN A 201 -2.30 17.58 -5.24
N LEU A 202 -3.21 17.43 -6.20
CA LEU A 202 -2.97 17.72 -7.61
C LEU A 202 -3.60 19.05 -8.00
N GLU A 203 -2.99 19.72 -8.99
CA GLU A 203 -3.57 20.89 -9.65
C GLU A 203 -4.55 20.49 -10.77
N ASP A 204 -4.26 19.39 -11.46
CA ASP A 204 -5.08 18.81 -12.53
C ASP A 204 -5.05 17.28 -12.41
N GLY A 205 -6.20 16.65 -12.57
CA GLY A 205 -6.37 15.20 -12.61
C GLY A 205 -7.33 14.75 -13.72
N THR A 206 -7.58 15.61 -14.70
CA THR A 206 -8.60 15.40 -15.75
C THR A 206 -8.35 14.11 -16.53
N GLU A 207 -7.08 13.79 -16.81
CA GLU A 207 -6.73 12.63 -17.63
C GLU A 207 -6.59 11.31 -16.85
N ILE A 208 -6.61 11.33 -15.51
CA ILE A 208 -6.31 10.13 -14.68
C ILE A 208 -7.28 8.98 -15.01
N LEU A 209 -8.59 9.28 -15.02
CA LEU A 209 -9.61 8.25 -15.27
C LEU A 209 -9.60 7.76 -16.72
N GLU A 210 -9.35 8.65 -17.67
CA GLU A 210 -9.29 8.32 -19.10
C GLU A 210 -8.07 7.44 -19.41
N ASN A 211 -6.91 7.79 -18.84
CA ASN A 211 -5.68 7.02 -18.95
C ASN A 211 -5.82 5.63 -18.31
N HIS A 212 -6.39 5.54 -17.10
CA HIS A 212 -6.67 4.26 -16.46
C HIS A 212 -7.61 3.41 -17.30
N THR A 213 -8.71 3.99 -17.80
CA THR A 213 -9.67 3.29 -18.68
C THR A 213 -8.98 2.72 -19.92
N ARG A 214 -8.18 3.54 -20.63
CA ARG A 214 -7.44 3.13 -21.83
C ARG A 214 -6.47 1.99 -21.55
N ILE A 215 -5.76 2.05 -20.41
CA ILE A 215 -4.82 1.00 -20.00
C ILE A 215 -5.55 -0.29 -19.62
N MET A 216 -6.68 -0.20 -18.93
CA MET A 216 -7.50 -1.36 -18.61
C MET A 216 -8.14 -1.99 -19.85
N GLU A 217 -8.48 -1.21 -20.88
CA GLU A 217 -8.89 -1.74 -22.18
C GLU A 217 -7.77 -2.55 -22.84
N LEU A 218 -6.53 -2.08 -22.81
CA LEU A 218 -5.37 -2.84 -23.29
C LEU A 218 -5.19 -4.14 -22.51
N TYR A 219 -5.17 -4.06 -21.17
CA TYR A 219 -5.04 -5.22 -20.29
C TYR A 219 -6.12 -6.27 -20.57
N ASN A 220 -7.39 -5.87 -20.59
CA ASN A 220 -8.52 -6.77 -20.81
C ASN A 220 -8.55 -7.35 -22.23
N ARG A 221 -8.22 -6.53 -23.25
CA ARG A 221 -8.10 -7.00 -24.62
C ARG A 221 -7.03 -8.08 -24.72
N THR A 222 -5.83 -7.84 -24.19
CA THR A 222 -4.75 -8.83 -24.17
C THR A 222 -5.18 -10.11 -23.47
N LYS A 223 -5.88 -10.03 -22.32
CA LYS A 223 -6.40 -11.23 -21.64
C LYS A 223 -7.40 -12.02 -22.49
N SER A 224 -8.25 -11.34 -23.25
CA SER A 224 -9.26 -11.99 -24.10
C SER A 224 -8.69 -12.60 -25.39
N GLU A 225 -7.64 -11.99 -25.94
CA GLU A 225 -7.03 -12.41 -27.20
C GLU A 225 -5.95 -13.49 -27.00
N PHE A 226 -5.26 -13.47 -25.86
CA PHE A 226 -4.21 -14.43 -25.56
C PHE A 226 -4.77 -15.83 -25.24
N ARG A 227 -4.31 -16.84 -25.98
CA ARG A 227 -4.70 -18.24 -25.77
C ARG A 227 -3.61 -18.96 -24.96
N GLY A 228 -3.79 -19.04 -23.65
CA GLY A 228 -2.91 -19.78 -22.74
C GLY A 228 -3.61 -20.16 -21.45
N THR A 229 -2.83 -20.66 -20.49
CA THR A 229 -3.30 -20.87 -19.12
C THR A 229 -3.61 -19.52 -18.43
N PRO A 230 -4.41 -19.49 -17.35
CA PRO A 230 -4.71 -18.24 -16.65
C PRO A 230 -3.47 -17.43 -16.23
N ILE A 231 -2.39 -18.11 -15.84
CA ILE A 231 -1.12 -17.49 -15.45
C ILE A 231 -0.39 -16.89 -16.67
N GLU A 232 -0.33 -17.61 -17.79
CA GLU A 232 0.29 -17.10 -19.02
C GLU A 232 -0.50 -15.91 -19.59
N THR A 233 -1.83 -15.98 -19.53
CA THR A 233 -2.72 -14.88 -19.93
C THR A 233 -2.50 -13.64 -19.06
N GLU A 234 -2.39 -13.82 -17.74
CA GLU A 234 -2.09 -12.72 -16.81
C GLU A 234 -0.70 -12.11 -17.08
N PHE A 235 0.30 -12.97 -17.29
CA PHE A 235 1.67 -12.54 -17.59
C PHE A 235 1.72 -11.74 -18.89
N ALA A 236 1.10 -12.24 -19.96
CA ALA A 236 1.03 -11.54 -21.23
C ALA A 236 0.34 -10.16 -21.11
N ALA A 237 -0.72 -10.07 -20.32
CA ALA A 237 -1.44 -8.81 -20.10
C ALA A 237 -0.59 -7.77 -19.35
N ARG A 238 0.13 -8.18 -18.30
CA ARG A 238 1.04 -7.28 -17.57
C ARG A 238 2.25 -6.88 -18.40
N GLU A 239 2.81 -7.78 -19.20
CA GLU A 239 3.89 -7.44 -20.14
C GLU A 239 3.43 -6.42 -21.20
N ALA A 240 2.18 -6.50 -21.66
CA ALA A 240 1.63 -5.48 -22.56
C ALA A 240 1.59 -4.09 -21.91
N LEU A 241 1.27 -3.99 -20.61
CA LEU A 241 1.31 -2.73 -19.87
C LEU A 241 2.75 -2.18 -19.77
N LYS A 242 3.72 -3.04 -19.47
CA LYS A 242 5.14 -2.63 -19.43
C LYS A 242 5.66 -2.15 -20.79
N VAL A 243 5.19 -2.74 -21.89
CA VAL A 243 5.51 -2.27 -23.24
C VAL A 243 4.89 -0.90 -23.49
N GLU A 244 3.62 -0.72 -23.13
CA GLU A 244 2.92 0.56 -23.25
C GLU A 244 3.59 1.66 -22.42
N ALA A 245 3.99 1.37 -21.17
CA ALA A 245 4.72 2.30 -20.31
C ALA A 245 6.01 2.80 -20.99
N LYS A 246 6.82 1.88 -21.54
CA LYS A 246 8.04 2.23 -22.30
C LYS A 246 7.76 3.13 -23.51
N LEU A 247 6.63 2.92 -24.20
CA LEU A 247 6.23 3.78 -25.33
C LEU A 247 5.80 5.19 -24.89
N ASN A 248 5.29 5.33 -23.66
CA ASN A 248 4.93 6.62 -23.07
C ASN A 248 6.12 7.35 -22.41
N GLY A 249 7.32 6.76 -22.44
CA GLY A 249 8.56 7.42 -21.99
C GLY A 249 8.85 7.33 -20.49
N ASP A 250 7.99 6.70 -19.69
CA ASP A 250 8.28 6.32 -18.30
C ASP A 250 8.00 4.81 -18.10
N PRO A 251 9.00 4.00 -17.71
CA PRO A 251 8.85 2.55 -17.57
C PRO A 251 7.86 2.11 -16.48
N ARG A 252 7.43 3.02 -15.60
CA ARG A 252 6.48 2.75 -14.52
C ARG A 252 5.07 3.21 -14.85
N TYR A 253 4.89 3.96 -15.93
CA TYR A 253 3.59 4.55 -16.23
C TYR A 253 2.48 3.50 -16.36
N LEU A 254 1.56 3.48 -15.39
CA LEU A 254 0.38 2.61 -15.36
C LEU A 254 0.67 1.11 -15.50
N VAL A 255 1.86 0.64 -15.07
CA VAL A 255 2.22 -0.80 -15.15
C VAL A 255 1.43 -1.66 -14.15
N ASP A 256 1.01 -1.07 -13.04
CA ASP A 256 0.22 -1.72 -11.99
C ASP A 256 -1.21 -1.19 -11.88
N ALA A 257 -1.68 -0.47 -12.91
CA ALA A 257 -3.07 -0.05 -13.04
C ALA A 257 -4.08 -1.22 -12.93
N TRP A 258 -3.65 -2.44 -13.26
CA TRP A 258 -4.43 -3.68 -13.16
C TRP A 258 -4.80 -4.07 -11.70
N GLU A 259 -4.08 -3.54 -10.71
CA GLU A 259 -4.40 -3.67 -9.28
C GLU A 259 -5.73 -3.01 -8.93
N ASN A 260 -6.20 -2.09 -9.77
CA ASN A 260 -7.46 -1.37 -9.62
C ASN A 260 -8.35 -1.69 -10.84
N GLU A 261 -9.48 -2.36 -10.62
CA GLU A 261 -10.43 -2.66 -11.72
C GLU A 261 -11.00 -1.37 -12.33
N LYS A 262 -11.09 -0.33 -11.50
CA LYS A 262 -11.45 1.04 -11.90
C LYS A 262 -10.95 2.03 -10.85
N LEU A 263 -10.81 3.27 -11.32
CA LEU A 263 -10.68 4.45 -10.47
C LEU A 263 -11.98 5.25 -10.50
N GLU A 264 -12.34 5.88 -9.37
CA GLU A 264 -13.50 6.76 -9.26
C GLU A 264 -13.07 8.10 -8.65
N LEU A 265 -13.69 9.18 -9.11
CA LEU A 265 -13.62 10.49 -8.44
C LEU A 265 -14.92 10.72 -7.69
N ILE A 266 -14.84 10.82 -6.36
CA ILE A 266 -15.97 11.15 -5.51
C ILE A 266 -15.82 12.56 -4.94
N SER A 267 -16.91 13.17 -4.50
CA SER A 267 -16.84 14.46 -3.81
C SER A 267 -16.01 14.34 -2.54
N ASN A 268 -15.10 15.28 -2.29
CA ASN A 268 -14.28 15.33 -1.08
C ASN A 268 -15.02 16.00 0.09
N GLU A 269 -16.29 15.62 0.26
CA GLU A 269 -17.14 16.07 1.35
C GLU A 269 -17.36 14.91 2.31
N PRO A 270 -17.32 15.12 3.64
CA PRO A 270 -17.43 14.03 4.62
C PRO A 270 -18.66 13.14 4.41
N ASP A 271 -19.81 13.75 4.12
CA ASP A 271 -21.08 13.04 3.91
C ASP A 271 -21.08 12.19 2.63
N ALA A 272 -20.43 12.68 1.56
CA ALA A 272 -20.31 11.95 0.31
C ALA A 272 -19.39 10.74 0.46
N ILE A 273 -18.26 10.91 1.15
CA ILE A 273 -17.33 9.82 1.44
C ILE A 273 -18.00 8.79 2.34
N CYS A 274 -18.69 9.23 3.41
CA CYS A 274 -19.45 8.34 4.29
C CYS A 274 -20.57 7.61 3.54
N GLY A 275 -21.27 8.29 2.63
CA GLY A 275 -22.27 7.69 1.76
C GLY A 275 -21.69 6.54 0.93
N ARG A 276 -20.57 6.81 0.25
CA ARG A 276 -19.86 5.80 -0.55
C ARG A 276 -19.36 4.63 0.31
N VAL A 277 -18.77 4.92 1.46
CA VAL A 277 -18.29 3.90 2.41
C VAL A 277 -19.45 3.03 2.89
N ARG A 278 -20.62 3.60 3.23
CA ARG A 278 -21.81 2.84 3.65
C ARG A 278 -22.32 1.91 2.55
N GLU A 279 -22.40 2.39 1.31
CA GLU A 279 -22.78 1.56 0.16
C GLU A 279 -21.87 0.33 0.03
N VAL A 280 -20.57 0.54 0.18
CA VAL A 280 -19.53 -0.49 0.01
C VAL A 280 -19.45 -1.43 1.22
N VAL A 281 -19.53 -0.93 2.45
CA VAL A 281 -19.53 -1.72 3.69
C VAL A 281 -20.76 -2.63 3.74
N ASN A 282 -21.93 -2.14 3.34
CA ASN A 282 -23.15 -2.97 3.26
C ASN A 282 -23.01 -4.12 2.25
N ALA A 283 -22.10 -3.98 1.28
CA ALA A 283 -21.75 -5.03 0.33
C ALA A 283 -20.54 -5.89 0.78
N PHE A 284 -19.99 -5.66 1.98
CA PHE A 284 -18.76 -6.28 2.51
C PHE A 284 -17.54 -6.06 1.60
N ARG A 285 -17.40 -4.85 1.04
CA ARG A 285 -16.37 -4.52 0.04
C ARG A 285 -15.37 -3.45 0.50
N LEU A 286 -15.10 -3.29 1.79
CA LEU A 286 -14.09 -2.32 2.26
C LEU A 286 -12.83 -3.06 2.67
N LYS A 287 -11.69 -2.71 2.05
CA LYS A 287 -10.40 -3.29 2.41
C LYS A 287 -10.05 -2.96 3.86
N HIS A 288 -9.59 -3.96 4.60
CA HIS A 288 -9.44 -3.83 6.06
C HIS A 288 -8.50 -2.67 6.49
N SER A 289 -7.44 -2.40 5.71
CA SER A 289 -6.55 -1.27 5.98
C SER A 289 -7.26 0.09 5.89
N MET A 290 -8.35 0.18 5.12
CA MET A 290 -9.11 1.42 4.94
C MET A 290 -9.82 1.89 6.21
N TYR A 291 -10.09 1.02 7.19
CA TYR A 291 -10.65 1.48 8.47
C TYR A 291 -9.66 2.42 9.19
N GLY A 292 -8.37 2.08 9.23
CA GLY A 292 -7.31 2.94 9.77
C GLY A 292 -7.05 4.16 8.89
N SER A 293 -6.95 3.96 7.57
CA SER A 293 -6.64 5.04 6.62
C SER A 293 -7.73 6.10 6.55
N LEU A 294 -9.02 5.72 6.44
CA LEU A 294 -10.13 6.67 6.37
C LEU A 294 -10.30 7.43 7.68
N PHE A 295 -10.15 6.77 8.83
CA PHE A 295 -10.19 7.47 10.10
C PHE A 295 -9.08 8.51 10.20
N THR A 296 -7.85 8.13 9.84
CA THR A 296 -6.69 9.03 9.80
C THR A 296 -6.94 10.23 8.86
N TYR A 297 -7.47 9.96 7.67
CA TYR A 297 -7.84 10.98 6.70
C TYR A 297 -8.90 11.94 7.24
N PHE A 298 -9.97 11.43 7.85
CA PHE A 298 -11.03 12.26 8.41
C PHE A 298 -10.55 13.11 9.58
N MET A 299 -9.70 12.55 10.45
CA MET A 299 -9.09 13.29 11.57
C MET A 299 -8.31 14.49 11.07
N ASN A 300 -7.48 14.30 10.04
CA ASN A 300 -6.65 15.34 9.48
C ASN A 300 -7.47 16.38 8.69
N GLU A 301 -8.36 15.92 7.82
CA GLU A 301 -8.95 16.79 6.79
C GLU A 301 -10.26 17.47 7.21
N PHE A 302 -11.03 16.81 8.07
CA PHE A 302 -12.35 17.30 8.50
C PHE A 302 -12.44 17.52 10.02
N GLY A 303 -11.49 16.96 10.77
CA GLY A 303 -11.41 17.06 12.22
C GLY A 303 -12.19 15.96 12.95
N GLN A 304 -11.94 15.90 14.26
CA GLN A 304 -12.39 14.84 15.16
C GLN A 304 -13.89 14.52 15.06
N LYS A 305 -14.73 15.55 15.00
CA LYS A 305 -16.20 15.37 14.93
C LYS A 305 -16.63 14.48 13.75
N TYR A 306 -16.02 14.65 12.58
CA TYR A 306 -16.36 13.85 11.41
C TYR A 306 -15.74 12.45 11.47
N ALA A 307 -14.53 12.33 12.01
CA ALA A 307 -13.89 11.03 12.23
C ALA A 307 -14.68 10.17 13.24
N GLU A 308 -15.19 10.74 14.33
CA GLU A 308 -16.08 10.06 15.27
C GLU A 308 -17.38 9.61 14.61
N GLY A 309 -17.89 10.34 13.62
CA GLY A 309 -19.03 9.93 12.81
C GLY A 309 -18.80 8.64 12.01
N LEU A 310 -17.56 8.30 11.65
CA LEU A 310 -17.24 6.99 11.07
C LEU A 310 -17.46 5.86 12.10
N MET A 311 -17.21 6.13 13.37
CA MET A 311 -17.41 5.19 14.48
C MET A 311 -18.89 4.92 14.79
N ASP A 312 -19.83 5.63 14.16
CA ASP A 312 -21.25 5.24 14.21
C ASP A 312 -21.51 3.96 13.40
N LEU A 313 -20.63 3.62 12.45
CA LEU A 313 -20.68 2.36 11.72
C LEU A 313 -20.09 1.23 12.59
N PRO A 314 -20.87 0.16 12.90
CA PRO A 314 -20.37 -0.94 13.72
C PRO A 314 -19.05 -1.54 13.20
N THR A 315 -18.90 -1.64 11.88
CA THR A 315 -17.68 -2.16 11.26
C THR A 315 -16.44 -1.32 11.54
N PHE A 316 -16.56 0.01 11.68
CA PHE A 316 -15.42 0.84 12.08
C PHE A 316 -15.06 0.61 13.55
N ARG A 317 -16.05 0.56 14.44
CA ARG A 317 -15.81 0.28 15.87
C ARG A 317 -15.13 -1.05 16.13
N ASP A 318 -15.53 -2.08 15.39
CA ASP A 318 -15.00 -3.42 15.59
C ASP A 318 -13.57 -3.60 15.03
N ASN A 319 -13.14 -2.70 14.13
CA ASN A 319 -11.87 -2.81 13.41
C ASN A 319 -10.92 -1.63 13.63
N LEU A 320 -11.19 -0.71 14.56
CA LEU A 320 -10.33 0.42 14.89
C LEU A 320 -10.16 0.61 16.41
N VAL A 321 -8.92 0.80 16.84
CA VAL A 321 -8.53 1.25 18.18
C VAL A 321 -7.86 2.61 18.04
N ILE A 322 -8.37 3.57 18.79
CA ILE A 322 -7.88 4.94 18.86
C ILE A 322 -7.17 5.08 20.21
N PRO A 323 -5.94 5.61 20.27
CA PRO A 323 -5.28 5.92 21.54
C PRO A 323 -6.14 6.88 22.38
N GLU A 324 -6.20 6.62 23.68
CA GLU A 324 -6.78 7.55 24.67
C GLU A 324 -5.95 8.83 24.82
#